data_AF-A0A921MP45-F1
#
_entry.id   AF-A0A921MP45-F1
#
_cell.length_a   1.000
_cell.length_b   1.000
_cell.length_c   1.000
_cell.angle_alpha   90.00
_cell.angle_beta   90.00
_cell.angle_gamma   90.00
#
_symmetry.space_group_name_H-M   'P 1'
#
loop_
_entity.id
_entity.type
_entity.pdbx_description
1 polymer ?
#
loop_
_entity_poly.entity_id
_entity_poly.type
_entity_poly.pdbx_seq_one_letter_code
_entity_poly.pdbx_strand_id
1 'polypeptide(L)' 'MNWATQNGIINGINGALYPQDSTTRSQMATILMRFDALNK' A
#
# COMPACT_ATOMS: atom_id res chain seq x y z
N MET A 1 -3.83 3.86 -9.23
CA MET A 1 -2.71 3.75 -8.26
C MET A 1 -2.40 5.08 -7.57
N ASN A 2 -2.48 6.23 -8.27
CA ASN A 2 -2.26 7.55 -7.66
C ASN A 2 -3.04 7.81 -6.36
N TRP A 3 -4.30 7.38 -6.25
CA TRP A 3 -5.07 7.56 -5.01
C TRP A 3 -4.48 6.78 -3.83
N ALA A 4 -4.07 5.52 -4.01
CA ALA A 4 -3.49 4.72 -2.92
C ALA A 4 -2.11 5.23 -2.48
N THR A 5 -1.32 5.77 -3.42
CA THR A 5 -0.03 6.40 -3.13
C THR A 5 -0.19 7.77 -2.47
N GLN A 6 -1.16 8.58 -2.92
CA GLN A 6 -1.46 9.91 -2.34
C GLN A 6 -2.01 9.80 -0.91
N ASN A 7 -2.86 8.81 -0.65
CA ASN A 7 -3.37 8.56 0.70
C ASN A 7 -2.34 7.84 1.60
N GLY A 8 -1.14 7.51 1.10
CA GLY A 8 -0.12 6.82 1.88
C GLY A 8 -0.46 5.36 2.24
N ILE A 9 -1.49 4.79 1.62
CA ILE A 9 -1.86 3.37 1.79
C ILE A 9 -0.73 2.49 1.28
N ILE A 10 -0.24 2.79 0.08
CA ILE A 10 0.83 2.04 -0.58
C ILE A 10 2.04 2.97 -0.74
N ASN A 11 3.13 2.63 -0.05
CA ASN A 11 4.43 3.27 -0.25
C ASN A 11 5.33 2.29 -1.00
N GLY A 12 6.00 2.79 -2.04
CA GLY A 12 6.98 2.01 -2.78
C GLY A 12 8.11 1.51 -1.88
N ILE A 13 8.69 0.37 -2.23
CA ILE A 13 9.89 -0.14 -1.56
C ILE A 13 11.06 0.48 -2.30
N ASN A 14 11.91 1.24 -1.60
CA ASN A 14 13.10 1.88 -2.18
C ASN A 14 12.78 2.92 -3.28
N GLY A 15 11.68 3.66 -3.14
CA GLY A 15 11.28 4.72 -4.09
C GLY A 15 10.60 4.21 -5.37
N ALA A 16 10.48 2.88 -5.53
CA ALA A 16 9.81 2.26 -6.66
C ALA A 16 8.54 1.52 -6.22
N LEU A 17 7.46 1.71 -6.98
CA LEU A 17 6.24 0.93 -6.86
C LEU A 17 6.36 -0.28 -7.78
N TYR A 18 6.22 -1.47 -7.23
CA TYR A 18 6.26 -2.73 -7.97
C TYR A 18 4.85 -3.35 -8.01
N PRO A 19 3.95 -2.83 -8.86
CA PRO A 19 2.55 -3.25 -8.89
C PRO A 19 2.34 -4.67 -9.45
N GLN A 20 3.28 -5.17 -10.24
CA GLN A 20 3.25 -6.53 -10.81
C GLN A 20 3.95 -7.55 -9.91
N ASP A 21 4.65 -7.10 -8.88
CA ASP A 21 5.38 -8.01 -8.01
C ASP A 21 4.44 -8.60 -6.95
N SER A 22 4.70 -9.85 -6.60
CA SER A 22 3.89 -10.57 -5.62
C SER A 22 4.11 -10.00 -4.23
N THR A 23 3.05 -9.45 -3.62
CA THR A 23 3.12 -8.94 -2.25
C THR A 23 3.06 -10.08 -1.23
N THR A 24 3.77 -9.92 -0.12
CA THR A 24 3.72 -10.87 1.01
C THR A 24 2.45 -10.65 1.85
N ARG A 25 1.98 -11.67 2.56
CA ARG A 25 0.78 -11.55 3.43
C ARG A 25 0.91 -10.42 4.47
N SER A 26 2.11 -10.19 4.99
CA SER A 26 2.42 -9.08 5.90
C SER A 26 2.31 -7.71 5.21
N GLN A 27 2.75 -7.59 3.96
CA GLN A 27 2.57 -6.37 3.18
C GLN A 27 1.09 -6.12 2.88
N MET A 28 0.32 -7.15 2.53
CA MET A 28 -1.13 -7.06 2.34
C MET A 28 -1.85 -6.61 3.62
N ALA A 29 -1.52 -7.19 4.79
CA ALA A 29 -2.10 -6.79 6.07
C ALA A 29 -1.82 -5.31 6.39
N THR A 30 -0.61 -4.84 6.11
CA THR A 30 -0.24 -3.42 6.30
C THR A 30 -1.06 -2.49 5.41
N ILE A 31 -1.28 -2.87 4.15
CA ILE A 31 -2.12 -2.13 3.20
C ILE A 31 -3.56 -2.06 3.72
N LEU A 32 -4.11 -3.19 4.18
CA LEU A 32 -5.47 -3.27 4.72
C LEU A 32 -5.64 -2.42 5.99
N MET A 33 -4.68 -2.45 6.91
CA MET A 33 -4.71 -1.62 8.13
C MET A 33 -4.70 -0.12 7.80
N ARG A 34 -3.91 0.30 6.80
CA ARG A 34 -3.88 1.69 6.35
C ARG A 34 -5.16 2.10 5.66
N PHE A 35 -5.75 1.22 4.85
CA PHE A 35 -7.04 1.45 4.21
C PHE A 35 -8.18 1.63 5.22
N ASP A 36 -8.22 0.79 6.26
CA ASP A 36 -9.19 0.91 7.36
C ASP A 36 -9.00 2.22 8.15
N ALA A 37 -7.76 2.62 8.41
CA ALA A 37 -7.45 3.87 9.10
C ALA A 37 -7.84 5.14 8.31
N LEU A 38 -7.93 5.07 6.98
CA LEU A 38 -8.34 6.19 6.12
C LEU A 38 -9.86 6.35 5.98
N ASN A 39 -10.64 5.34 6.32
CA ASN A 39 -12.11 5.38 6.28
C ASN A 39 -12.73 5.86 7.61
N LYS A 40 -11.92 6.44 8.51
CA LYS A 40 -12.36 7.09 9.75
C LYS A 40 -12.29 8.60 9.62
#